data_AF-A0A2M7K3B4-F1
#
_entry.id   AF-A0A2M7K3B4-F1
#
_cell.length_a   1.000
_cell.length_b   1.000
_cell.length_c   1.000
_cell.angle_alpha   90.00
_cell.angle_beta   90.00
_cell.angle_gamma   90.00
#
_symmetry.space_group_name_H-M   'P 1'
#
loop_
_entity.id
_entity.type
_entity.pdbx_description
1 polymer ?
#
loop_
_entity_poly.entity_id
_entity_poly.type
_entity_poly.pdbx_seq_one_letter_code
_entity_poly.pdbx_strand_id
1 'polypeptide(L)' 'HYEVVYKNNSPGLKNPSINDFSLDSLSFCIDKGDNSINQYPFNIDILENFRDSQPDLGAYERQNLK' A
#
# COMPACT_ATOMS: atom_id res chain seq x y z
N HIS A 1 -1.64 21.96 1.51
CA HIS A 1 -3.02 21.69 1.11
C HIS A 1 -2.95 20.62 0.02
N TYR A 2 -3.70 19.53 0.11
CA TYR A 2 -3.70 18.51 -0.95
C TYR A 2 -4.71 18.92 -2.03
N GLU A 3 -4.39 18.69 -3.30
CA GLU A 3 -5.31 19.01 -4.41
C GLU A 3 -6.31 17.87 -4.69
N VAL A 4 -6.00 16.65 -4.22
CA VAL A 4 -6.82 15.45 -4.42
C VAL A 4 -6.85 14.62 -3.12
N VAL A 5 -8.05 14.23 -2.67
CA VAL A 5 -8.24 13.28 -1.57
C VAL A 5 -8.72 11.95 -2.11
N TYR A 6 -7.89 10.94 -1.92
CA TYR A 6 -8.27 9.56 -2.15
C TYR A 6 -8.97 9.00 -0.89
N LYS A 7 -10.29 8.76 -0.96
CA LYS A 7 -11.04 8.16 0.14
C LYS A 7 -10.97 6.64 0.05
N ASN A 8 -10.29 6.01 1.00
CA ASN A 8 -10.16 4.56 1.10
C ASN A 8 -11.41 3.90 1.72
N ASN A 9 -12.56 4.02 1.06
CA ASN A 9 -13.81 3.43 1.56
C ASN A 9 -13.89 1.91 1.29
N SER A 10 -13.07 1.41 0.35
CA SER A 10 -12.99 0.00 -0.01
C SER A 10 -11.54 -0.32 -0.37
N PRO A 11 -10.70 -0.72 0.61
CA PRO A 11 -9.27 -0.93 0.40
C PRO A 11 -8.90 -2.05 -0.55
N GLY A 12 -9.83 -2.94 -0.94
CA GLY A 12 -9.49 -4.11 -1.76
C GLY A 12 -8.48 -4.99 -1.05
N LEU A 13 -8.84 -5.49 0.13
CA LEU A 13 -8.01 -6.40 0.91
C LEU A 13 -8.32 -7.84 0.50
N LYS A 14 -7.28 -8.68 0.47
CA LYS A 14 -7.36 -10.03 -0.06
C LYS A 14 -8.32 -10.94 0.71
N ASN A 15 -8.16 -11.08 2.03
CA ASN A 15 -9.13 -11.79 2.86
C ASN A 15 -9.06 -11.40 4.35
N PRO A 16 -9.70 -10.27 4.74
CA PRO A 16 -9.72 -9.82 6.13
C PRO A 16 -10.35 -10.83 7.10
N SER A 17 -11.25 -11.70 6.63
CA SER A 17 -11.94 -12.68 7.49
C SER A 17 -11.01 -13.74 8.09
N ILE A 18 -9.83 -13.93 7.47
CA ILE A 18 -8.78 -14.84 7.96
C ILE A 18 -7.52 -14.09 8.38
N ASN A 19 -7.63 -12.78 8.64
CA ASN A 19 -6.51 -11.87 8.94
C ASN A 19 -5.48 -11.70 7.81
N ASP A 20 -5.87 -11.94 6.55
CA ASP A 20 -5.07 -11.56 5.38
C ASP A 20 -5.46 -10.15 4.93
N PHE A 21 -4.75 -9.17 5.49
CA PHE A 21 -4.89 -7.76 5.17
C PHE A 21 -3.96 -7.29 4.05
N SER A 22 -3.34 -8.21 3.30
CA SER A 22 -2.62 -7.87 2.07
C SER A 22 -3.58 -7.31 1.01
N LEU A 23 -3.04 -6.56 0.06
CA LEU A 23 -3.83 -5.97 -1.02
C LEU A 23 -4.20 -7.03 -2.05
N ASP A 24 -5.45 -7.01 -2.52
CA ASP A 24 -5.85 -7.75 -3.71
C ASP A 24 -5.35 -7.07 -5.00
N SER A 25 -5.47 -7.76 -6.14
CA SER A 25 -4.96 -7.27 -7.42
C SER A 25 -5.65 -6.03 -7.98
N LEU A 26 -6.85 -5.70 -7.49
CA LEU A 26 -7.68 -4.57 -7.90
C LEU A 26 -7.76 -3.49 -6.82
N SER A 27 -6.94 -3.60 -5.77
CA SER A 27 -6.94 -2.69 -4.65
C SER A 27 -6.75 -1.25 -5.11
N PHE A 28 -7.63 -0.37 -4.62
CA PHE A 28 -7.51 1.07 -4.82
C PHE A 28 -6.22 1.64 -4.21
N CYS A 29 -5.66 0.99 -3.18
CA CYS A 29 -4.47 1.43 -2.48
C CYS A 29 -3.20 1.34 -3.33
N ILE A 30 -3.25 0.58 -4.44
CA ILE A 30 -2.13 0.36 -5.33
C ILE A 30 -1.63 1.68 -5.93
N ASP A 31 -0.32 1.93 -5.80
CA ASP A 31 0.35 3.11 -6.36
C ASP A 31 -0.32 4.43 -5.95
N LYS A 32 -0.77 4.56 -4.70
CA LYS A 32 -1.44 5.77 -4.17
C LYS A 32 -0.69 6.47 -3.02
N GLY A 33 0.43 5.92 -2.58
CA GLY A 33 1.28 6.50 -1.56
C GLY A 33 2.16 7.64 -2.09
N ASP A 34 2.67 8.44 -1.16
CA ASP A 34 3.61 9.51 -1.44
C ASP A 34 5.03 8.95 -1.59
N ASN A 35 5.58 9.02 -2.80
CA ASN A 35 6.92 8.52 -3.11
C ASN A 35 8.05 9.49 -2.76
N SER A 36 7.73 10.70 -2.28
CA SER A 36 8.75 11.63 -1.77
C SER A 36 9.30 11.22 -0.41
N ILE A 37 8.63 10.28 0.28
CA ILE A 37 9.02 9.76 1.59
C ILE A 37 9.81 8.46 1.41
N ASN A 38 11.13 8.57 1.26
CA ASN A 38 12.04 7.43 1.18
C ASN A 38 12.98 7.38 2.39
N GLN A 39 12.40 7.24 3.58
CA GLN A 39 13.14 7.18 4.84
C GLN A 39 12.70 5.95 5.63
N TYR A 40 13.64 5.25 6.28
CA TYR A 40 13.29 4.22 7.26
C TYR A 40 12.49 4.81 8.44
N PRO A 41 11.41 4.16 8.92
CA PRO A 41 10.90 2.85 8.48
C PRO A 41 9.87 2.90 7.35
N PHE A 42 9.58 4.07 6.77
CA PHE A 42 8.54 4.24 5.75
C PHE A 42 8.88 3.61 4.39
N ASN A 43 10.15 3.28 4.13
CA ASN A 43 10.56 2.59 2.90
C ASN A 43 10.34 1.06 2.95
N ILE A 44 9.81 0.53 4.05
CA ILE A 44 9.43 -0.88 4.19
C ILE A 44 7.97 -1.06 4.61
N ASP A 45 7.40 -2.21 4.32
CA ASP A 45 6.06 -2.61 4.77
C ASP A 45 6.10 -3.40 6.10
N ILE A 46 4.94 -3.85 6.59
CA ILE A 46 4.82 -4.61 7.85
C ILE A 46 5.50 -5.99 7.82
N LEU A 47 5.85 -6.49 6.63
CA LEU A 47 6.58 -7.73 6.42
C LEU A 47 8.05 -7.49 6.07
N GLU A 48 8.54 -6.25 6.24
CA GLU A 48 9.89 -5.80 5.93
C GLU A 48 10.24 -5.83 4.42
N ASN A 49 9.25 -5.89 3.53
CA ASN A 49 9.48 -5.73 2.10
C ASN A 49 9.73 -4.27 1.76
N PHE A 50 10.63 -3.99 0.81
CA PHE A 50 10.80 -2.64 0.29
C PHE A 50 9.57 -2.18 -0.46
N ARG A 51 9.18 -0.93 -0.19
CA ARG A 51 8.19 -0.21 -1.00
C ARG A 51 8.82 0.32 -2.27
N ASP A 52 8.05 0.35 -3.36
CA ASP A 52 8.59 0.77 -4.65
C ASP A 52 8.51 2.30 -4.87
N SER A 53 8.78 2.76 -6.09
CA SER A 53 8.75 4.20 -6.44
C SER A 53 7.36 4.83 -6.44
N GLN A 54 6.31 4.04 -6.26
CA GLN A 54 4.92 4.46 -6.05
C GLN A 54 4.34 3.60 -4.91
N PRO A 55 4.72 3.86 -3.65
CA PRO A 55 4.30 3.04 -2.51
C PRO A 55 2.80 2.81 -2.44
N ASP A 56 2.37 1.65 -1.97
CA ASP A 56 0.94 1.38 -1.76
C ASP A 56 0.44 2.01 -0.46
N LEU A 57 -0.83 2.44 -0.43
CA LEU A 57 -1.44 2.90 0.81
C LEU A 57 -1.69 1.73 1.78
N GLY A 58 -1.32 1.93 3.04
CA GLY A 58 -1.58 0.98 4.12
C GLY A 58 -0.33 0.24 4.58
N ALA A 59 -0.53 -0.86 5.30
CA ALA A 59 0.56 -1.56 6.00
C ALA A 59 1.34 -2.55 5.11
N TYR A 60 0.76 -2.99 4.00
CA TYR A 60 1.32 -3.98 3.09
C TYR A 60 1.68 -3.33 1.77
N GLU A 61 2.79 -3.76 1.18
CA GLU A 61 3.13 -3.46 -0.20
C GLU A 61 2.75 -4.66 -1.08
N ARG A 62 2.08 -4.42 -2.22
CA ARG A 62 1.87 -5.44 -3.24
C ARG A 62 3.24 -5.86 -3.78
N GLN A 63 3.59 -7.11 -3.54
CA GLN A 63 4.77 -7.71 -4.16
C GLN A 63 4.47 -7.93 -5.65
N ASN A 64 4.94 -7.02 -6.50
CA ASN A 64 5.07 -7.31 -7.93
C ASN A 64 6.09 -8.45 -8.05
N LEU A 65 5.64 -9.62 -8.51
CA LEU A 65 6.51 -10.68 -8.98
C LEU A 65 7.36 -10.07 -10.11
N LYS A 66 8.58 -9.63 -9.80
CA LYS A 66 9.58 -9.28 -10.80
C LYS A 66 10.05 -10.52 -11.54
#